data_AF-A0A2W0B6I1-F1
#
_entry.id   AF-A0A2W0B6I1-F1
#
_cell.length_a   1.000
_cell.length_b   1.000
_cell.length_c   1.000
_cell.angle_alpha   90.00
_cell.angle_beta   90.00
_cell.angle_gamma   90.00
#
_symmetry.space_group_name_H-M   'P 1'
#
loop_
_entity.id
_entity.type
_entity.pdbx_description
1 polymer ?
#
loop_
_entity_poly.entity_id
_entity_poly.type
_entity_poly.pdbx_seq_one_letter_code
_entity_poly.pdbx_strand_id
1 'polypeptide(L)'
;MHASQIAALSLLLVIAGCHKKHPAPPPPPPPPPPAPTASISANPSTVNAGQSTQLTWQTDNATDVSIEGVGKVQASGSQTLTPTDSTTYRLTATGPGGTQEATTRVTVNRPAPVVAPPQEPTQTDQQLFDQNIKDAYFDYDSYEVRPQDASALQADAQFLNQHPNWRVLIEGHCDERGSTEYNMALGDSRAQAAK
;
A
#
# COMPACT_ATOMS: atom_id res chain seq x y z
N MET A 1 -66.01 -82.26 52.64
CA MET A 1 -64.74 -82.99 52.44
C MET A 1 -63.63 -82.03 52.84
N HIS A 2 -63.22 -82.04 54.12
CA HIS A 2 -61.91 -82.54 54.58
C HIS A 2 -60.77 -82.06 53.64
N ALA A 3 -59.84 -81.19 54.04
CA ALA A 3 -58.98 -81.35 55.20
C ALA A 3 -58.47 -80.02 55.81
N SER A 4 -58.38 -80.07 57.13
CA SER A 4 -57.65 -79.18 58.03
C SER A 4 -56.20 -79.63 58.09
N GLN A 5 -55.22 -78.72 58.05
CA GLN A 5 -53.95 -78.87 58.78
C GLN A 5 -53.38 -77.50 59.20
N ILE A 6 -52.97 -77.51 60.46
CA ILE A 6 -52.37 -76.46 61.28
C ILE A 6 -50.85 -76.47 61.07
N ALA A 7 -50.19 -75.31 60.95
CA ALA A 7 -48.78 -75.20 61.30
C ALA A 7 -48.33 -73.76 61.62
N ALA A 8 -47.94 -73.60 62.89
CA ALA A 8 -46.84 -72.78 63.41
C ALA A 8 -46.81 -71.26 63.12
N LEU A 9 -47.16 -70.54 64.19
CA LEU A 9 -46.78 -69.17 64.50
C LEU A 9 -45.25 -69.07 64.66
N SER A 10 -44.59 -68.29 63.81
CA SER A 10 -43.18 -67.88 63.99
C SER A 10 -43.11 -66.35 63.94
N LEU A 11 -43.01 -65.75 65.11
CA LEU A 11 -42.79 -64.32 65.31
C LEU A 11 -41.33 -63.98 64.98
N LEU A 12 -41.09 -63.44 63.77
CA LEU A 12 -39.80 -62.86 63.40
C LEU A 12 -39.85 -61.34 63.58
N LEU A 13 -39.20 -60.86 64.64
CA LEU A 13 -38.99 -59.45 64.91
C LEU A 13 -37.89 -58.92 63.96
N VAL A 14 -38.25 -58.15 62.93
CA VAL A 14 -37.26 -57.44 62.09
C VAL A 14 -37.51 -55.93 62.15
N ILE A 15 -36.73 -55.32 63.03
CA ILE A 15 -36.29 -53.93 63.14
C ILE A 15 -36.63 -53.04 61.92
N ALA A 16 -37.55 -52.10 62.10
CA ALA A 16 -37.79 -51.01 61.16
C ALA A 16 -36.62 -50.00 61.22
N GLY A 17 -35.60 -50.20 60.37
CA GLY A 17 -34.55 -49.20 60.15
C GLY A 17 -35.05 -48.08 59.26
N CYS A 18 -35.25 -46.88 59.83
CA CYS A 18 -35.46 -45.64 59.09
C CYS A 18 -34.23 -45.32 58.22
N HIS A 19 -34.20 -45.85 57.00
CA HIS A 19 -33.29 -45.37 55.97
C HIS A 19 -33.79 -43.99 55.55
N LYS A 20 -33.17 -42.92 56.07
CA LYS A 20 -33.12 -41.66 55.33
C LYS A 20 -32.54 -42.02 53.96
N LYS A 21 -33.38 -42.12 52.92
CA LYS A 21 -32.89 -42.22 51.55
C LYS A 21 -32.02 -40.99 51.37
N HIS A 22 -30.70 -41.16 51.44
CA HIS A 22 -29.80 -40.14 50.94
C HIS A 22 -30.30 -39.84 49.52
N PRO A 23 -30.63 -38.58 49.19
CA PRO A 23 -30.89 -38.21 47.82
C PRO A 23 -29.72 -38.77 47.02
N ALA A 24 -30.02 -39.51 45.93
CA ALA A 24 -28.97 -39.96 45.05
C ALA A 24 -28.08 -38.74 44.75
N PRO A 25 -26.74 -38.86 44.82
CA PRO A 25 -25.86 -37.77 44.45
C PRO A 25 -26.33 -37.24 43.08
N PRO A 26 -26.39 -35.91 42.90
CA PRO A 26 -26.82 -35.35 41.63
C PRO A 26 -26.00 -35.98 40.51
N PRO A 27 -26.61 -36.26 39.34
CA PRO A 27 -25.87 -36.82 38.23
C PRO A 27 -24.63 -35.96 37.94
N PRO A 28 -23.49 -36.56 37.58
CA PRO A 28 -22.30 -35.80 37.25
C PRO A 28 -22.65 -34.77 36.16
N PRO A 29 -22.05 -33.56 36.20
CA PRO A 29 -22.31 -32.56 35.17
C PRO A 29 -21.98 -33.12 33.78
N PRO A 30 -22.72 -32.72 32.73
CA PRO A 30 -22.40 -33.15 31.37
C PRO A 30 -20.97 -32.74 31.00
N PRO A 31 -20.26 -33.55 30.19
CA PRO A 31 -18.92 -33.18 29.75
C PRO A 31 -18.95 -31.84 28.99
N PRO A 32 -17.89 -31.01 29.10
CA PRO A 32 -17.81 -29.77 28.35
C PRO A 32 -17.88 -30.04 26.84
N PRO A 33 -18.48 -29.15 26.03
CA PRO A 33 -18.48 -29.30 24.58
C PRO A 33 -17.06 -29.32 24.01
N PRO A 34 -16.82 -30.06 22.91
CA PRO A 34 -15.52 -30.07 22.25
C PRO A 34 -15.18 -28.69 21.68
N ALA A 35 -13.90 -28.30 21.78
CA ALA A 35 -13.40 -27.06 21.20
C ALA A 35 -13.43 -27.12 19.66
N PRO A 36 -13.69 -25.99 18.97
CA PRO A 36 -13.65 -25.95 17.51
C PRO A 36 -12.23 -26.16 16.98
N THR A 37 -12.11 -26.54 15.70
CA THR A 37 -10.86 -26.51 14.95
C THR A 37 -10.99 -25.60 13.73
N ALA A 38 -9.87 -25.06 13.26
CA ALA A 38 -9.85 -24.17 12.10
C ALA A 38 -8.59 -24.42 11.27
N SER A 39 -8.75 -24.52 9.94
CA SER A 39 -7.65 -24.56 8.99
C SER A 39 -8.03 -23.81 7.73
N ILE A 40 -7.08 -23.07 7.18
CA ILE A 40 -7.26 -22.27 5.96
C ILE A 40 -5.96 -22.24 5.17
N SER A 41 -6.05 -22.37 3.85
CA SER A 41 -4.90 -22.34 2.94
C SER A 41 -5.26 -21.61 1.65
N ALA A 42 -4.25 -21.02 1.01
CA ALA A 42 -4.38 -20.40 -0.31
C ALA A 42 -3.42 -21.08 -1.29
N ASN A 43 -3.93 -21.44 -2.47
CA ASN A 43 -3.15 -22.09 -3.52
C ASN A 43 -3.45 -21.46 -4.90
N PRO A 44 -2.47 -20.78 -5.53
CA PRO A 44 -1.14 -20.46 -5.01
C PRO A 44 -1.17 -19.39 -3.91
N SER A 45 -0.22 -19.42 -2.98
CA SER A 45 -0.07 -18.39 -1.93
C SER A 45 0.61 -17.11 -2.44
N THR A 46 1.12 -17.12 -3.67
CA THR A 46 1.71 -15.96 -4.35
C THR A 46 1.13 -15.82 -5.75
N VAL A 47 0.65 -14.63 -6.09
CA VAL A 47 0.02 -14.31 -7.39
C VAL A 47 0.53 -12.97 -7.92
N ASN A 48 0.52 -12.77 -9.22
CA ASN A 48 0.69 -11.41 -9.77
C ASN A 48 -0.62 -10.63 -9.65
N ALA A 49 -0.55 -9.30 -9.65
CA ALA A 49 -1.74 -8.45 -9.63
C ALA A 49 -2.76 -8.87 -10.72
N GLY A 50 -4.02 -9.09 -10.33
CA GLY A 50 -5.09 -9.53 -11.23
C GLY A 50 -5.10 -11.03 -11.55
N GLN A 51 -4.16 -11.82 -11.04
CA GLN A 51 -4.25 -13.28 -11.06
C GLN A 51 -5.09 -13.80 -9.90
N SER A 52 -5.61 -15.02 -10.05
CA SER A 52 -6.47 -15.65 -9.04
C SER A 52 -5.70 -16.61 -8.14
N THR A 53 -6.21 -16.77 -6.92
CA THR A 53 -5.82 -17.81 -5.97
C THR A 53 -7.05 -18.52 -5.44
N GLN A 54 -6.92 -19.81 -5.09
CA GLN A 54 -7.99 -20.57 -4.44
C GLN A 54 -7.75 -20.64 -2.93
N LEU A 55 -8.66 -20.04 -2.17
CA LEU A 55 -8.73 -20.13 -0.72
C LEU A 55 -9.57 -21.36 -0.34
N THR A 56 -9.05 -22.24 0.50
CA THR A 56 -9.76 -23.45 0.98
C THR A 56 -9.70 -23.50 2.49
N TRP A 57 -10.81 -23.86 3.13
CA TRP A 57 -10.91 -23.93 4.59
C TRP A 57 -11.71 -25.13 5.08
N GLN A 58 -11.38 -25.57 6.29
CA GLN A 58 -12.06 -26.64 7.02
C GLN A 58 -12.13 -26.27 8.50
N THR A 59 -13.28 -26.51 9.12
CA THR A 59 -13.51 -26.37 10.57
C THR A 59 -14.23 -27.61 11.09
N ASP A 60 -14.09 -27.87 12.39
CA ASP A 60 -14.81 -28.93 13.11
C ASP A 60 -15.36 -28.35 14.43
N ASN A 61 -16.46 -28.88 14.96
CA ASN A 61 -17.18 -28.38 16.16
C ASN A 61 -17.50 -26.87 16.16
N ALA A 62 -17.60 -26.24 14.99
CA ALA A 62 -17.96 -24.83 14.81
C ALA A 62 -19.41 -24.69 14.33
N THR A 63 -20.14 -23.74 14.93
CA THR A 63 -21.52 -23.38 14.54
C THR A 63 -21.58 -22.08 13.73
N ASP A 64 -20.58 -21.21 13.88
CA ASP A 64 -20.45 -19.96 13.12
C ASP A 64 -19.02 -19.84 12.59
N VAL A 65 -18.88 -19.58 11.29
CA VAL A 65 -17.59 -19.48 10.62
C VAL A 65 -17.55 -18.23 9.75
N SER A 66 -16.47 -17.45 9.89
CA SER A 66 -16.25 -16.24 9.10
C SER A 66 -14.79 -16.11 8.68
N ILE A 67 -14.55 -15.46 7.55
CA ILE A 67 -13.22 -15.14 7.05
C ILE A 67 -13.14 -13.62 6.86
N GLU A 68 -12.16 -12.97 7.47
CA GLU A 68 -11.93 -11.54 7.29
C GLU A 68 -11.67 -11.22 5.80
N GLY A 69 -12.39 -10.23 5.27
CA GLY A 69 -12.35 -9.87 3.85
C GLY A 69 -13.27 -10.69 2.93
N VAL A 70 -13.87 -11.78 3.42
CA VAL A 70 -14.84 -12.60 2.67
C VAL A 70 -16.24 -12.58 3.31
N GLY A 71 -16.32 -12.57 4.65
CA GLY A 71 -17.57 -12.57 5.41
C GLY A 71 -17.90 -13.93 6.02
N LYS A 72 -19.20 -14.17 6.32
CA LYS A 72 -19.67 -15.47 6.84
C LYS A 72 -19.60 -16.53 5.74
N VAL A 73 -19.12 -17.71 6.11
CA VAL A 73 -18.92 -18.85 5.21
C VAL A 73 -19.45 -20.14 5.85
N GLN A 74 -19.66 -21.17 5.03
CA GLN A 74 -19.94 -22.51 5.55
C GLN A 74 -18.74 -23.09 6.33
N ALA A 75 -18.99 -24.14 7.12
CA ALA A 75 -17.98 -24.81 7.93
C ALA A 75 -16.75 -25.33 7.15
N SER A 76 -16.93 -25.61 5.86
CA SER A 76 -15.89 -26.18 4.99
C SER A 76 -16.14 -25.78 3.55
N GLY A 77 -15.13 -25.30 2.83
CA GLY A 77 -15.30 -25.00 1.42
C GLY A 77 -14.09 -24.38 0.75
N SER A 78 -14.32 -23.89 -0.47
CA SER A 78 -13.29 -23.30 -1.32
C SER A 78 -13.84 -22.11 -2.10
N GLN A 79 -13.04 -21.06 -2.27
CA GLN A 79 -13.41 -19.85 -2.97
C GLN A 79 -12.22 -19.29 -3.75
N THR A 80 -12.46 -18.90 -5.00
CA THR A 80 -11.48 -18.21 -5.84
C THR A 80 -11.53 -16.71 -5.58
N LEU A 81 -10.36 -16.11 -5.37
CA LEU A 81 -10.17 -14.69 -5.09
C LEU A 81 -9.16 -14.08 -6.07
N THR A 82 -9.31 -12.80 -6.38
CA THR A 82 -8.40 -12.01 -7.24
C THR A 82 -7.88 -10.78 -6.49
N PRO A 83 -7.06 -10.95 -5.43
CA PRO A 83 -6.56 -9.83 -4.65
C PRO A 83 -5.61 -8.94 -5.48
N THR A 84 -5.75 -7.62 -5.33
CA THR A 84 -4.86 -6.60 -5.96
C THR A 84 -3.68 -6.21 -5.07
N ASP A 85 -3.79 -6.52 -3.78
CA ASP A 85 -2.85 -6.20 -2.71
C ASP A 85 -2.53 -7.46 -1.92
N SER A 86 -1.31 -7.54 -1.39
CA SER A 86 -0.96 -8.62 -0.46
C SER A 86 -1.85 -8.55 0.76
N THR A 87 -2.57 -9.63 1.07
CA THR A 87 -3.56 -9.66 2.14
C THR A 87 -3.45 -10.94 2.96
N THR A 88 -3.81 -10.85 4.24
CA THR A 88 -3.88 -11.99 5.15
C THR A 88 -5.34 -12.28 5.44
N TYR A 89 -5.79 -13.50 5.15
CA TYR A 89 -7.14 -13.96 5.46
C TYR A 89 -7.13 -14.64 6.83
N ARG A 90 -8.00 -14.18 7.73
CA ARG A 90 -8.20 -14.76 9.07
C ARG A 90 -9.55 -15.48 9.12
N LEU A 91 -9.51 -16.80 9.25
CA LEU A 91 -10.65 -17.67 9.51
C LEU A 91 -10.93 -17.67 11.02
N THR A 92 -12.18 -17.43 11.41
CA THR A 92 -12.67 -17.51 12.79
C THR A 92 -13.78 -18.55 12.85
N ALA A 93 -13.60 -19.58 13.68
CA ALA A 93 -14.53 -20.68 13.89
C ALA A 93 -15.02 -20.66 15.34
N THR A 94 -16.32 -20.42 15.54
CA THR A 94 -16.94 -20.31 16.87
C THR A 94 -17.96 -21.43 17.08
N GLY A 95 -17.88 -22.10 18.23
CA GLY A 95 -18.80 -23.16 18.62
C GLY A 95 -19.02 -23.21 20.15
N PRO A 96 -19.83 -24.16 20.65
CA PRO A 96 -20.14 -24.27 22.07
C PRO A 96 -18.92 -24.52 22.98
N GLY A 97 -17.84 -25.07 22.42
CA GLY A 97 -16.57 -25.29 23.13
C GLY A 97 -15.57 -24.13 23.03
N GLY A 98 -15.96 -22.97 22.48
CA GLY A 98 -15.12 -21.77 22.37
C GLY A 98 -14.93 -21.28 20.93
N THR A 99 -13.83 -20.56 20.70
CA THR A 99 -13.46 -20.00 19.40
C THR A 99 -12.04 -20.40 19.03
N GLN A 100 -11.81 -20.71 17.76
CA GLN A 100 -10.48 -20.91 17.19
C GLN A 100 -10.27 -20.09 15.92
N GLU A 101 -9.03 -19.72 15.68
CA GLU A 101 -8.63 -18.93 14.50
C GLU A 101 -7.53 -19.62 13.69
N ALA A 102 -7.54 -19.40 12.38
CA ALA A 102 -6.45 -19.79 11.48
C ALA A 102 -6.21 -18.69 10.44
N THR A 103 -4.97 -18.53 10.01
CA THR A 103 -4.61 -17.49 9.03
C THR A 103 -3.85 -18.06 7.84
N THR A 104 -4.09 -17.50 6.66
CA THR A 104 -3.24 -17.70 5.49
C THR A 104 -2.95 -16.38 4.80
N ARG A 105 -1.74 -16.21 4.26
CA ARG A 105 -1.34 -14.99 3.56
C ARG A 105 -1.27 -15.25 2.07
N VAL A 106 -1.87 -14.34 1.30
CA VAL A 106 -1.69 -14.26 -0.15
C VAL A 106 -0.79 -13.08 -0.46
N THR A 107 0.36 -13.36 -1.06
CA THR A 107 1.31 -12.36 -1.52
C THR A 107 0.97 -11.97 -2.94
N VAL A 108 0.73 -10.68 -3.19
CA VAL A 108 0.49 -10.15 -4.53
C VAL A 108 1.74 -9.45 -5.02
N ASN A 109 2.38 -10.04 -6.02
CA ASN A 109 3.46 -9.42 -6.77
C ASN A 109 2.87 -8.37 -7.69
N ARG A 110 3.09 -7.10 -7.33
CA ARG A 110 2.83 -5.99 -8.24
C ARG A 110 4.11 -5.63 -8.97
N PRO A 111 4.04 -5.33 -10.27
CA PRO A 111 5.08 -4.52 -10.89
C PRO A 111 5.30 -3.30 -9.99
N ALA A 112 6.57 -2.99 -9.68
CA ALA A 112 6.87 -1.72 -9.04
C ALA A 112 6.17 -0.63 -9.86
N PRO A 113 5.54 0.38 -9.22
CA PRO A 113 5.13 1.57 -9.94
C PRO A 113 6.32 1.99 -10.80
N VAL A 114 6.10 2.18 -12.10
CA VAL A 114 7.16 2.65 -12.98
C VAL A 114 7.48 4.05 -12.47
N VAL A 115 8.43 4.15 -11.54
CA VAL A 115 9.01 5.41 -11.13
C VAL A 115 9.62 5.89 -12.43
N ALA A 116 9.02 6.91 -13.04
CA ALA A 116 9.66 7.60 -14.14
C ALA A 116 11.11 7.84 -13.68
N PRO A 117 12.14 7.51 -14.50
CA PRO A 117 13.52 7.78 -14.11
C PRO A 117 13.57 9.17 -13.48
N PRO A 118 14.28 9.35 -12.34
CA PRO A 118 14.35 10.66 -11.69
C PRO A 118 14.52 11.68 -12.78
N GLN A 119 13.53 12.56 -12.97
CA GLN A 119 13.68 13.59 -13.98
C GLN A 119 14.92 14.35 -13.54
N GLU A 120 16.04 14.19 -14.26
CA GLU A 120 17.15 15.10 -14.10
C GLU A 120 16.53 16.50 -14.15
N PRO A 121 16.87 17.40 -13.21
CA PRO A 121 16.27 18.73 -13.19
C PRO A 121 16.42 19.29 -14.58
N THR A 122 15.31 19.36 -15.32
CA THR A 122 15.32 19.83 -16.69
C THR A 122 15.70 21.28 -16.57
N GLN A 123 16.94 21.62 -16.96
CA GLN A 123 17.40 23.00 -16.89
C GLN A 123 16.36 23.84 -17.61
N THR A 124 15.84 24.85 -16.91
CA THR A 124 14.88 25.77 -17.52
C THR A 124 15.54 26.52 -18.66
N ASP A 125 14.75 26.97 -19.64
CA ASP A 125 15.26 27.78 -20.76
C ASP A 125 16.08 28.98 -20.27
N GLN A 126 15.68 29.60 -19.15
CA GLN A 126 16.42 30.70 -18.52
C GLN A 126 17.81 30.25 -18.03
N GLN A 127 17.92 29.09 -17.38
CA GLN A 127 19.22 28.58 -16.90
C GLN A 127 20.16 28.24 -18.04
N LEU A 128 19.62 27.68 -19.12
CA LEU A 128 20.38 27.41 -20.34
C LEU A 128 20.86 28.71 -20.99
N PHE A 129 20.01 29.74 -21.02
CA PHE A 129 20.37 31.07 -21.50
C PHE A 129 21.50 31.68 -20.67
N ASP A 130 21.35 31.79 -19.35
CA ASP A 130 22.35 32.40 -18.45
C ASP A 130 23.71 31.69 -18.51
N GLN A 131 23.69 30.37 -18.74
CA GLN A 131 24.91 29.58 -18.83
C GLN A 131 25.68 29.82 -20.13
N ASN A 132 24.98 29.98 -21.26
CA ASN A 132 25.60 29.95 -22.59
C ASN A 132 25.65 31.30 -23.31
N ILE A 133 24.85 32.28 -22.90
CA ILE A 133 24.91 33.66 -23.43
C ILE A 133 25.73 34.52 -22.48
N LYS A 134 26.58 35.40 -23.02
CA LYS A 134 27.47 36.27 -22.25
C LYS A 134 27.35 37.72 -22.71
N ASP A 135 27.60 38.64 -21.77
CA ASP A 135 27.67 40.06 -22.11
C ASP A 135 28.86 40.36 -23.02
N ALA A 136 28.64 41.18 -24.04
CA ALA A 136 29.70 41.73 -24.87
C ALA A 136 30.09 43.13 -24.37
N TYR A 137 31.38 43.35 -24.14
CA TYR A 137 31.89 44.62 -23.67
C TYR A 137 32.51 45.45 -24.79
N PHE A 138 32.37 46.77 -24.69
CA PHE A 138 32.90 47.74 -25.64
C PHE A 138 33.92 48.65 -24.96
N ASP A 139 34.86 49.17 -25.75
CA ASP A 139 35.77 50.19 -25.26
C ASP A 139 35.06 51.53 -25.03
N TYR A 140 35.73 52.43 -24.33
CA TYR A 140 35.22 53.78 -24.10
C TYR A 140 34.92 54.49 -25.42
N ASP A 141 33.76 55.14 -25.49
CA ASP A 141 33.31 55.89 -26.67
C ASP A 141 33.23 55.07 -27.97
N SER A 142 33.08 53.74 -27.85
CA SER A 142 33.10 52.81 -28.99
C SER A 142 31.87 51.92 -29.05
N TYR A 143 31.49 51.57 -30.28
CA TYR A 143 30.54 50.49 -30.63
C TYR A 143 31.21 49.37 -31.44
N GLU A 144 32.54 49.43 -31.62
CA GLU A 144 33.28 48.37 -32.29
C GLU A 144 33.42 47.17 -31.35
N VAL A 145 32.96 46.00 -31.82
CA VAL A 145 33.13 44.74 -31.08
C VAL A 145 34.62 44.43 -30.99
N ARG A 146 35.13 44.31 -29.76
CA ARG A 146 36.55 44.02 -29.55
C ARG A 146 36.85 42.60 -30.04
N PRO A 147 38.05 42.32 -30.58
CA PRO A 147 38.39 40.99 -31.08
C PRO A 147 38.20 39.87 -30.04
N GLN A 148 38.45 40.14 -28.75
CA GLN A 148 38.22 39.17 -27.67
C GLN A 148 36.74 38.87 -27.38
N ASP A 149 35.83 39.80 -27.66
CA ASP A 149 34.38 39.61 -27.47
C ASP A 149 33.71 39.05 -28.72
N ALA A 150 34.32 39.22 -29.90
CA ALA A 150 33.82 38.66 -31.15
C ALA A 150 33.68 37.12 -31.09
N SER A 151 34.62 36.43 -30.43
CA SER A 151 34.51 34.98 -30.24
C SER A 151 33.37 34.58 -29.28
N ALA A 152 33.06 35.40 -28.28
CA ALA A 152 31.95 35.14 -27.36
C ALA A 152 30.62 35.34 -28.08
N LEU A 153 30.43 36.47 -28.78
CA LEU A 153 29.25 36.72 -29.60
C LEU A 153 29.01 35.64 -30.66
N GLN A 154 30.07 35.08 -31.23
CA GLN A 154 29.94 33.98 -32.18
C GLN A 154 29.49 32.67 -31.52
N ALA A 155 29.93 32.37 -30.30
CA ALA A 155 29.45 31.23 -29.52
C ALA A 155 27.97 31.42 -29.13
N ASP A 156 27.60 32.62 -28.71
CA ASP A 156 26.23 33.00 -28.37
C ASP A 156 25.31 32.84 -29.59
N ALA A 157 25.72 33.33 -30.76
CA ALA A 157 24.98 33.15 -32.01
C ALA A 157 24.81 31.67 -32.39
N GLN A 158 25.85 30.85 -32.22
CA GLN A 158 25.76 29.40 -32.45
C GLN A 158 24.77 28.73 -31.50
N PHE A 159 24.75 29.14 -30.24
CA PHE A 159 23.81 28.64 -29.25
C PHE A 159 22.38 29.03 -29.59
N LEU A 160 22.11 30.31 -29.86
CA LEU A 160 20.76 30.79 -30.23
C LEU A 160 20.25 30.13 -31.52
N ASN A 161 21.11 29.82 -32.48
CA ASN A 161 20.74 29.07 -33.69
C ASN A 161 20.28 27.63 -33.41
N GLN A 162 20.69 27.03 -32.29
CA GLN A 162 20.20 25.72 -31.83
C GLN A 162 18.86 25.82 -31.09
N HIS A 163 18.42 27.04 -30.77
CA HIS A 163 17.17 27.34 -30.05
C HIS A 163 16.25 28.25 -30.89
N PRO A 164 15.77 27.79 -32.07
CA PRO A 164 15.00 28.62 -33.01
C PRO A 164 13.64 29.10 -32.46
N ASN A 165 13.19 28.55 -31.33
CA ASN A 165 11.98 28.96 -30.62
C ASN A 165 12.22 30.14 -29.65
N TRP A 166 13.47 30.50 -29.34
CA TRP A 166 13.79 31.59 -28.44
C TRP A 166 13.72 32.93 -29.17
N ARG A 167 13.14 33.93 -28.49
CA ARG A 167 13.13 35.32 -28.94
C ARG A 167 13.91 36.14 -27.93
N VAL A 168 15.03 36.70 -28.39
CA VAL A 168 15.94 37.48 -27.56
C VAL A 168 15.82 38.96 -27.91
N LEU A 169 15.98 39.82 -26.90
CA LEU A 169 16.15 41.26 -27.04
C LEU A 169 17.62 41.56 -26.78
N ILE A 170 18.27 42.31 -27.69
CA ILE A 170 19.64 42.77 -27.51
C ILE A 170 19.57 44.25 -27.14
N GLU A 171 20.05 44.59 -25.95
CA GLU A 171 20.10 45.97 -25.45
C GLU A 171 21.55 46.42 -25.28
N GLY A 172 21.83 47.66 -25.63
CA GLY A 172 23.15 48.27 -25.44
C GLY A 172 23.11 49.28 -24.30
N HIS A 173 24.04 49.16 -23.37
CA HIS A 173 24.15 50.05 -22.22
C HIS A 173 25.41 50.94 -22.32
N CYS A 174 25.29 52.15 -21.80
CA CYS A 174 26.37 53.10 -21.65
C CYS A 174 26.53 53.45 -20.16
N ASP A 175 27.71 53.96 -19.79
CA ASP A 175 27.91 54.52 -18.46
C ASP A 175 27.28 55.92 -18.32
N GLU A 176 27.36 56.51 -17.14
CA GLU A 176 26.69 57.78 -16.81
C GLU A 176 27.36 59.04 -17.39
N ARG A 177 28.51 58.91 -18.06
CA ARG A 177 29.26 60.05 -18.61
C ARG A 177 28.65 60.49 -19.94
N GLY A 178 28.52 61.81 -20.14
CA GLY A 178 27.96 62.38 -21.36
C GLY A 178 26.47 62.74 -21.24
N SER A 179 25.84 63.04 -22.37
CA SER A 179 24.39 63.33 -22.41
C SER A 179 23.58 62.05 -22.54
N THR A 180 22.36 62.05 -22.00
CA THR A 180 21.44 60.91 -22.12
C THR A 180 21.17 60.57 -23.59
N GLU A 181 20.96 61.58 -24.43
CA GLU A 181 20.68 61.40 -25.86
C GLU A 181 21.86 60.76 -26.58
N TYR A 182 23.08 61.17 -26.25
CA TYR A 182 24.30 60.55 -26.80
C TYR A 182 24.42 59.08 -26.38
N ASN A 183 24.21 58.80 -25.09
CA ASN A 183 24.31 57.45 -24.54
C ASN A 183 23.23 56.51 -25.06
N MET A 184 22.04 57.02 -25.37
CA MET A 184 21.01 56.24 -26.07
C MET A 184 21.46 55.84 -27.47
N ALA A 185 21.94 56.80 -28.28
CA ALA A 185 22.38 56.52 -29.65
C ALA A 185 23.60 55.58 -29.70
N LEU A 186 24.53 55.73 -28.76
CA LEU A 186 25.68 54.84 -28.62
C LEU A 186 25.24 53.43 -28.17
N GLY A 187 24.29 53.33 -27.25
CA GLY A 187 23.68 52.06 -26.82
C GLY A 187 23.00 51.33 -27.97
N ASP A 188 22.17 52.03 -28.75
CA ASP A 188 21.52 51.47 -29.94
C ASP A 188 22.54 50.97 -30.97
N SER A 189 23.63 51.74 -31.17
CA SER A 189 24.73 51.36 -32.07
C SER A 189 25.44 50.09 -31.60
N ARG A 190 25.65 49.93 -30.28
CA ARG A 190 26.24 48.72 -29.67
C ARG A 190 25.34 47.50 -29.82
N ALA A 191 24.04 47.65 -29.57
CA ALA A 191 23.08 46.58 -29.77
C ALA A 191 23.03 46.14 -31.24
N GLN A 192 23.06 47.10 -32.17
CA GLN A 192 23.08 46.82 -33.61
C GLN A 192 24.39 46.18 -34.07
N ALA A 193 25.52 46.48 -33.43
CA ALA A 193 26.81 45.87 -33.72
C ALA A 193 26.93 44.42 -33.21
N ALA A 194 26.20 44.07 -32.14
CA ALA A 194 26.18 42.72 -31.55
C ALA A 194 25.13 41.77 -32.16
N LYS A 195 24.27 42.28 -33.03
CA LYS A 195 23.14 41.56 -33.65
C LYS A 195 23.57 40.71 -34.84
#